data_AF-A0A497M7T9-F1
#
_entry.id   AF-A0A497M7T9-F1
#
_cell.length_a   1.000
_cell.length_b   1.000
_cell.length_c   1.000
_cell.angle_alpha   90.00
_cell.angle_beta   90.00
_cell.angle_gamma   90.00
#
_symmetry.space_group_name_H-M   'P 1'
#
loop_
_entity.id
_entity.type
_entity.pdbx_description
1 polymer ?
#
loop_
_entity_poly.entity_id
_entity_poly.type
_entity_poly.pdbx_seq_one_letter_code
_entity_poly.pdbx_strand_id
1 'polypeptide(L)'
;MSLPTEKYEKLKKFIQEKGRDGVVIAFSGGVDSSTLAAVCHKILGEKAVAVTAVSPIYPLEEIEEARKVAEEIGIKHILVETNELLNEDFVRNPENRCYYCKRELLTTLKAVAEDLGFRVVFEGTNLSDLSSHRPGFKAVEEQEEVYSPWVEAGFTKDEIRILSNRLGLSVHDKPPLACLASRIPFGERITKERLVRVGEAERIIKRIVKVRQLRVRDHNGLARIEVGRDERKLLFNPELMDKIAEELKKLGFKYVTMDLEGYRSGSLLSTLQR
;
A
#
# COMPACT_ATOMS: atom_id res chain seq x y z
N MET A 1 5.10 -24.35 4.37
CA MET A 1 6.33 -24.02 5.13
C MET A 1 5.93 -23.58 6.52
N SER A 2 6.63 -24.02 7.56
CA SER A 2 6.41 -23.57 8.94
C SER A 2 7.12 -22.23 9.17
N LEU A 3 6.54 -21.35 10.00
CA LEU A 3 7.27 -20.16 10.46
C LEU A 3 8.53 -20.59 11.23
N PRO A 4 9.70 -19.97 10.97
CA PRO A 4 10.87 -20.17 11.80
C PRO A 4 10.63 -19.61 13.21
N THR A 5 10.62 -20.48 14.22
CA THR A 5 10.38 -20.12 15.63
C THR A 5 11.36 -19.03 16.10
N GLU A 6 12.62 -19.13 15.70
CA GLU A 6 13.68 -18.18 16.08
C GLU A 6 13.40 -16.75 15.59
N LYS A 7 12.95 -16.59 14.33
CA LYS A 7 12.61 -15.26 13.79
C LYS A 7 11.45 -14.64 14.56
N TYR A 8 10.43 -15.43 14.88
CA TYR A 8 9.28 -14.93 15.63
C TYR A 8 9.65 -14.53 17.06
N GLU A 9 10.55 -15.27 17.73
CA GLU A 9 11.07 -14.87 19.04
C GLU A 9 11.95 -13.60 18.96
N LYS A 10 12.75 -13.46 17.89
CA LYS A 10 13.50 -12.22 17.63
C LYS A 10 12.56 -11.02 17.45
N LEU A 11 11.50 -11.18 16.66
CA LEU A 11 10.46 -10.17 16.45
C LEU A 11 9.80 -9.77 17.77
N LYS A 12 9.41 -10.74 18.60
CA LYS A 12 8.78 -10.47 19.90
C LYS A 12 9.70 -9.64 20.79
N LYS A 13 10.95 -10.05 20.95
CA LYS A 13 11.94 -9.33 21.77
C LYS A 13 12.12 -7.90 21.27
N PHE A 14 12.23 -7.72 19.96
CA PHE A 14 12.36 -6.39 19.35
C PHE A 14 11.14 -5.50 19.65
N ILE A 15 9.92 -6.02 19.46
CA ILE A 15 8.68 -5.28 19.74
C ILE A 15 8.58 -4.94 21.23
N GLN A 16 8.92 -5.87 22.13
CA GLN A 16 8.90 -5.62 23.57
C GLN A 16 9.91 -4.57 24.00
N GLU A 17 11.13 -4.59 23.45
CA GLU A 17 12.18 -3.63 23.81
C GLU A 17 11.87 -2.23 23.29
N LYS A 18 11.59 -2.11 21.98
CA LYS A 18 11.38 -0.80 21.34
C LYS A 18 9.99 -0.24 21.61
N GLY A 19 8.97 -1.09 21.75
CA GLY A 19 7.58 -0.68 21.99
C GLY A 19 7.17 -0.61 23.45
N ARG A 20 8.09 -0.74 24.42
CA ARG A 20 7.78 -0.82 25.86
C ARG A 20 6.92 0.34 26.38
N ASP A 21 7.14 1.53 25.82
CA ASP A 21 6.49 2.79 26.21
C ASP A 21 5.30 3.13 25.29
N GLY A 22 5.00 2.27 24.31
CA GLY A 22 3.95 2.46 23.32
C GLY A 22 4.47 2.70 21.91
N VAL A 23 3.65 2.33 20.92
CA VAL A 23 4.02 2.40 19.50
C VAL A 23 2.84 2.78 18.62
N VAL A 24 3.13 3.66 17.67
CA VAL A 24 2.28 3.93 16.50
C VAL A 24 2.71 3.02 15.35
N ILE A 25 1.76 2.31 14.75
CA ILE A 25 2.01 1.42 13.61
C ILE A 25 1.47 2.10 12.34
N ALA A 26 2.35 2.31 11.35
CA ALA A 26 1.96 2.75 10.02
C ALA A 26 1.08 1.66 9.36
N PHE A 27 -0.23 1.90 9.32
CA PHE A 27 -1.22 0.89 9.02
C PHE A 27 -1.95 1.20 7.71
N SER A 28 -1.80 0.31 6.72
CA SER A 28 -2.36 0.47 5.37
C SER A 28 -3.47 -0.52 5.02
N GLY A 29 -3.85 -1.42 5.94
CA GLY A 29 -4.79 -2.51 5.66
C GLY A 29 -4.26 -3.57 4.68
N GLY A 30 -2.97 -3.54 4.36
CA GLY A 30 -2.28 -4.59 3.60
C GLY A 30 -1.76 -5.70 4.52
N VAL A 31 -1.36 -6.83 3.95
CA VAL A 31 -0.90 -7.99 4.74
C VAL A 31 0.29 -7.67 5.67
N ASP A 32 1.25 -6.84 5.25
CA ASP A 32 2.44 -6.55 6.05
C ASP A 32 2.13 -5.72 7.29
N SER A 33 1.40 -4.62 7.10
CA SER A 33 1.05 -3.68 8.16
C SER A 33 0.00 -4.27 9.09
N SER A 34 -0.95 -5.07 8.58
CA SER A 34 -1.99 -5.71 9.40
C SER A 34 -1.44 -6.85 10.24
N THR A 35 -0.57 -7.68 9.67
CA THR A 35 0.10 -8.73 10.46
C THR A 35 0.97 -8.10 11.54
N LEU A 36 1.64 -6.99 11.23
CA LEU A 36 2.49 -6.30 12.21
C LEU A 36 1.64 -5.72 13.34
N ALA A 37 0.54 -5.03 12.98
CA ALA A 37 -0.40 -4.49 13.95
C ALA A 37 -0.97 -5.58 14.87
N ALA A 38 -1.36 -6.74 14.32
CA ALA A 38 -1.86 -7.87 15.10
C ALA A 38 -0.80 -8.43 16.06
N VAL A 39 0.44 -8.58 15.62
CA VAL A 39 1.53 -9.06 16.48
C VAL A 39 1.85 -8.04 17.57
N CYS A 40 1.93 -6.75 17.24
CA CYS A 40 2.15 -5.67 18.20
C CYS A 40 1.03 -5.60 19.23
N HIS A 41 -0.24 -5.65 18.81
CA HIS A 41 -1.39 -5.65 19.71
C HIS A 41 -1.38 -6.86 20.64
N LYS A 42 -1.06 -8.06 20.13
CA LYS A 42 -0.93 -9.27 20.95
C LYS A 42 0.17 -9.18 22.01
N ILE A 43 1.23 -8.41 21.77
CA ILE A 43 2.39 -8.31 22.67
C ILE A 43 2.26 -7.13 23.63
N LEU A 44 1.78 -5.98 23.15
CA LEU A 44 1.78 -4.69 23.86
C LEU A 44 0.37 -4.28 24.34
N GLY A 45 -0.69 -4.95 23.89
CA GLY A 45 -2.07 -4.61 24.22
C GLY A 45 -2.45 -3.22 23.72
N GLU A 46 -2.97 -2.38 24.62
CA GLU A 46 -3.42 -1.01 24.35
C GLU A 46 -2.28 -0.05 24.00
N LYS A 47 -1.03 -0.44 24.26
CA LYS A 47 0.16 0.32 23.88
C LYS A 47 0.52 0.22 22.39
N ALA A 48 -0.26 -0.53 21.60
CA ALA A 48 -0.13 -0.59 20.15
C ALA A 48 -1.32 0.13 19.50
N VAL A 49 -1.04 1.17 18.71
CA VAL A 49 -2.07 1.95 18.00
C VAL A 49 -1.79 1.92 16.50
N ALA A 50 -2.76 1.46 15.72
CA ALA A 50 -2.72 1.51 14.26
C ALA A 50 -3.12 2.90 13.78
N VAL A 51 -2.36 3.47 12.84
CA VAL A 51 -2.67 4.77 12.25
C VAL A 51 -2.67 4.66 10.73
N THR A 52 -3.78 5.06 10.09
CA THR A 52 -3.93 5.07 8.63
C THR A 52 -4.01 6.49 8.12
N ALA A 53 -3.16 6.81 7.14
CA ALA A 53 -3.25 8.07 6.41
C ALA A 53 -4.38 8.02 5.37
N VAL A 54 -5.22 9.05 5.39
CA VAL A 54 -6.29 9.32 4.43
C VAL A 54 -5.78 10.40 3.49
N SER A 55 -5.64 10.05 2.21
CA SER A 55 -5.13 10.96 1.20
C SER A 55 -5.78 10.72 -0.16
N PRO A 56 -5.85 11.75 -1.04
CA PRO A 56 -6.26 11.61 -2.43
C PRO A 56 -5.49 10.54 -3.24
N ILE A 57 -4.32 10.10 -2.78
CA ILE A 57 -3.51 9.09 -3.49
C ILE A 57 -3.96 7.64 -3.20
N TYR A 58 -4.88 7.43 -2.27
CA TYR A 58 -5.42 6.11 -1.93
C TYR A 58 -6.88 5.97 -2.35
N PRO A 59 -7.30 4.81 -2.88
CA PRO A 59 -8.72 4.52 -3.09
C PRO A 59 -9.48 4.52 -1.76
N LEU A 60 -10.70 5.06 -1.75
CA LEU A 60 -11.56 5.10 -0.56
C LEU A 60 -11.85 3.71 -0.01
N GLU A 61 -11.99 2.71 -0.89
CA GLU A 61 -12.24 1.32 -0.52
C GLU A 61 -11.11 0.74 0.32
N GLU A 62 -9.86 1.17 0.10
CA GLU A 62 -8.73 0.69 0.88
C GLU A 62 -8.76 1.22 2.33
N ILE A 63 -9.30 2.42 2.54
CA ILE A 63 -9.47 3.00 3.88
C ILE A 63 -10.54 2.22 4.64
N GLU A 64 -11.67 1.92 4.00
CA GLU A 64 -12.75 1.13 4.60
C GLU A 64 -12.31 -0.31 4.88
N GLU A 65 -11.51 -0.92 4.00
CA GLU A 65 -10.90 -2.22 4.28
C GLU A 65 -9.91 -2.15 5.44
N ALA A 66 -9.08 -1.10 5.54
CA ALA A 66 -8.19 -0.92 6.69
C ALA A 66 -8.97 -0.83 8.01
N ARG A 67 -10.08 -0.08 8.06
CA ARG A 67 -10.95 0.00 9.25
C ARG A 67 -11.45 -1.39 9.69
N LYS A 68 -11.97 -2.18 8.74
CA LYS A 68 -12.47 -3.54 9.03
C LYS A 68 -11.37 -4.45 9.58
N VAL A 69 -10.17 -4.35 9.02
CA VAL A 69 -9.03 -5.17 9.48
C VAL A 69 -8.54 -4.72 10.86
N ALA A 70 -8.57 -3.42 11.16
CA ALA A 70 -8.26 -2.96 12.51
C ALA A 70 -9.29 -3.44 13.55
N GLU A 71 -10.59 -3.42 13.19
CA GLU A 71 -11.67 -3.98 14.01
C GLU A 71 -11.50 -5.49 14.21
N GLU A 72 -11.18 -6.23 13.16
CA GLU A 72 -10.86 -7.67 13.21
C GLU A 72 -9.71 -7.97 14.18
N ILE A 73 -8.68 -7.11 14.23
CA ILE A 73 -7.55 -7.25 15.15
C ILE A 73 -7.94 -6.85 16.59
N GLY A 74 -8.94 -5.98 16.77
CA GLY A 74 -9.28 -5.35 18.05
C GLY A 74 -8.33 -4.22 18.46
N ILE A 75 -7.54 -3.68 17.51
CA ILE A 75 -6.55 -2.64 17.79
C ILE A 75 -7.18 -1.25 17.71
N LYS A 76 -6.75 -0.33 18.59
CA LYS A 76 -7.09 1.09 18.48
C LYS A 76 -6.62 1.63 17.13
N HIS A 77 -7.54 2.21 16.37
CA HIS A 77 -7.29 2.72 15.02
C HIS A 77 -7.57 4.21 14.94
N ILE A 78 -6.59 4.98 14.46
CA ILE A 78 -6.71 6.42 14.23
C ILE A 78 -6.56 6.69 12.73
N LEU A 79 -7.41 7.55 12.20
CA LEU A 79 -7.23 8.11 10.87
C LEU A 79 -6.62 9.50 10.97
N VAL A 80 -5.65 9.77 10.10
CA VAL A 80 -5.05 11.09 9.94
C VAL A 80 -5.13 11.52 8.49
N GLU A 81 -5.35 12.80 8.23
CA GLU A 81 -5.34 13.33 6.87
C GLU A 81 -3.92 13.67 6.43
N THR A 82 -3.53 13.23 5.25
CA THR A 82 -2.30 13.67 4.56
C THR A 82 -2.64 14.18 3.17
N ASN A 83 -1.77 15.01 2.60
CA ASN A 83 -2.00 15.55 1.27
C ASN A 83 -0.69 15.76 0.51
N GLU A 84 -0.20 14.66 -0.07
CA GLU A 84 1.04 14.64 -0.85
C GLU A 84 0.93 15.49 -2.13
N LEU A 85 -0.28 15.90 -2.54
CA LEU A 85 -0.46 16.81 -3.67
C LEU A 85 0.02 18.23 -3.39
N LEU A 86 0.24 18.60 -2.12
CA LEU A 86 0.84 19.87 -1.74
C LEU A 86 2.37 19.87 -1.86
N ASN A 87 2.97 18.69 -2.03
CA ASN A 87 4.41 18.51 -2.09
C ASN A 87 4.88 18.46 -3.56
N GLU A 88 5.58 19.51 -4.00
CA GLU A 88 6.06 19.63 -5.38
C GLU A 88 7.01 18.48 -5.78
N ASP A 89 7.80 17.97 -4.84
CA ASP A 89 8.70 16.84 -5.08
C ASP A 89 7.97 15.50 -5.27
N PHE A 90 6.76 15.38 -4.73
CA PHE A 90 5.88 14.24 -4.99
C PHE A 90 5.16 14.39 -6.33
N VAL A 91 4.52 15.53 -6.58
CA VAL A 91 3.64 15.71 -7.76
C VAL A 91 4.39 15.77 -9.09
N ARG A 92 5.68 16.16 -9.10
CA ARG A 92 6.55 16.01 -10.29
C ARG A 92 6.79 14.54 -10.67
N ASN A 93 6.43 13.60 -9.78
CA ASN A 93 6.50 12.16 -10.00
C ASN A 93 7.89 11.63 -10.41
N PRO A 94 8.98 12.01 -9.71
CA PRO A 94 10.29 11.44 -9.97
C PRO A 94 10.32 9.96 -9.56
N GLU A 95 11.36 9.24 -9.98
CA GLU A 95 11.60 7.84 -9.58
C GLU A 95 11.55 7.66 -8.05
N ASN A 96 12.10 8.64 -7.33
CA ASN A 96 12.12 8.67 -5.88
C ASN A 96 10.86 9.28 -5.22
N ARG A 97 9.71 9.45 -5.90
CA ARG A 97 8.50 10.05 -5.27
C ARG A 97 8.10 9.39 -3.95
N CYS A 98 8.33 8.07 -3.82
CA CYS A 98 7.95 7.31 -2.64
C CYS A 98 8.81 7.68 -1.41
N TYR A 99 10.01 8.24 -1.62
CA TYR A 99 10.82 8.83 -0.55
C TYR A 99 10.06 10.00 0.09
N TYR A 100 9.64 10.98 -0.71
CA TYR A 100 8.95 12.18 -0.22
C TYR A 100 7.62 11.84 0.46
N CYS A 101 6.82 10.97 -0.15
CA CYS A 101 5.56 10.48 0.42
C CYS A 101 5.79 9.72 1.75
N LYS A 102 6.77 8.81 1.81
CA LYS A 102 7.06 8.09 3.06
C LYS A 102 7.56 9.04 4.15
N ARG A 103 8.44 10.00 3.82
CA ARG A 103 8.94 10.99 4.77
C ARG A 103 7.82 11.80 5.40
N GLU A 104 6.90 12.32 4.59
CA GLU A 104 5.72 13.06 5.07
C GLU A 104 4.85 12.20 5.98
N LEU A 105 4.53 10.97 5.56
CA LEU A 105 3.79 10.01 6.38
C LEU A 105 4.45 9.78 7.74
N LEU A 106 5.77 9.51 7.76
CA LEU A 106 6.49 9.27 9.01
C LEU A 106 6.48 10.49 9.93
N THR A 107 6.64 11.70 9.39
CA THR A 107 6.50 12.95 10.17
C THR A 107 5.12 13.05 10.81
N THR A 108 4.04 12.79 10.06
CA THR A 108 2.68 12.81 10.60
C THR A 108 2.49 11.75 11.70
N LEU A 109 3.01 10.53 11.49
CA LEU A 109 2.91 9.45 12.47
C LEU A 109 3.69 9.75 13.76
N LYS A 110 4.83 10.44 13.67
CA LYS A 110 5.58 10.89 14.85
C LYS A 110 4.81 11.93 15.65
N ALA A 111 4.15 12.88 15.00
CA ALA A 111 3.27 13.83 15.69
C ALA A 111 2.13 13.11 16.43
N VAL A 112 1.50 12.10 15.80
CA VAL A 112 0.49 11.27 16.47
C VAL A 112 1.07 10.49 17.65
N ALA A 113 2.29 9.96 17.51
CA ALA A 113 2.96 9.26 18.60
C ALA A 113 3.18 10.21 19.79
N GLU A 114 3.66 11.42 19.55
CA GLU A 114 3.86 12.46 20.57
C GLU A 114 2.56 12.83 21.29
N ASP A 115 1.46 13.04 20.55
CA ASP A 115 0.13 13.33 21.11
C ASP A 115 -0.41 12.20 22.01
N LEU A 116 0.01 10.95 21.75
CA LEU A 116 -0.33 9.78 22.55
C LEU A 116 0.64 9.53 23.71
N GLY A 117 1.68 10.34 23.86
CA GLY A 117 2.76 10.15 24.84
C GLY A 117 3.73 9.02 24.48
N PHE A 118 3.74 8.58 23.22
CA PHE A 118 4.66 7.60 22.67
C PHE A 118 5.82 8.30 21.94
N ARG A 119 6.81 7.52 21.52
CA ARG A 119 7.95 8.01 20.73
C ARG A 119 8.21 7.20 19.47
N VAL A 120 7.80 5.94 19.48
CA VAL A 120 8.21 4.96 18.49
C VAL A 120 7.14 4.80 17.42
N VAL A 121 7.61 4.75 16.17
CA VAL A 121 6.80 4.38 15.00
C VAL A 121 7.33 3.08 14.41
N PHE A 122 6.45 2.11 14.19
CA PHE A 122 6.75 0.92 13.41
C PHE A 122 6.14 1.00 12.02
N GLU A 123 6.91 0.61 11.01
CA GLU A 123 6.45 0.55 9.63
C GLU A 123 6.72 -0.82 8.99
N GLY A 124 6.01 -1.10 7.90
CA GLY A 124 5.84 -2.47 7.39
C GLY A 124 6.87 -2.97 6.38
N THR A 125 8.02 -2.30 6.18
CA THR A 125 9.04 -2.78 5.25
C THR A 125 9.56 -4.15 5.71
N ASN A 126 9.64 -5.10 4.79
CA ASN A 126 10.10 -6.47 5.06
C ASN A 126 11.37 -6.82 4.25
N LEU A 127 11.98 -7.97 4.55
CA LEU A 127 13.25 -8.38 3.94
C LEU A 127 13.17 -8.53 2.41
N SER A 128 12.02 -8.96 1.89
CA SER A 128 11.81 -9.10 0.44
C SER A 128 11.77 -7.76 -0.28
N ASP A 129 11.50 -6.66 0.42
CA ASP A 129 11.48 -5.32 -0.17
C ASP A 129 12.89 -4.77 -0.41
N LEU A 130 13.86 -5.15 0.42
CA LEU A 130 15.23 -4.61 0.38
C LEU A 130 16.00 -4.95 -0.91
N SER A 131 15.59 -6.00 -1.63
CA SER A 131 16.18 -6.37 -2.92
C SER A 131 15.60 -5.59 -4.11
N SER A 132 14.61 -4.71 -3.87
CA SER A 132 13.90 -3.97 -4.91
C SER A 132 14.19 -2.46 -4.85
N HIS A 133 13.95 -1.74 -5.94
CA HIS A 133 14.05 -0.27 -5.94
C HIS A 133 12.99 0.33 -5.00
N ARG A 134 13.42 0.70 -3.78
CA ARG A 134 12.55 1.17 -2.69
C ARG A 134 13.04 2.50 -2.12
N PRO A 135 12.86 3.62 -2.84
CA PRO A 135 13.26 4.95 -2.36
C PRO A 135 12.58 5.34 -1.05
N GLY A 136 11.40 4.77 -0.76
CA GLY A 136 10.72 4.97 0.52
C GLY A 136 11.48 4.42 1.73
N PHE A 137 12.29 3.36 1.60
CA PHE A 137 13.03 2.81 2.74
C PHE A 137 14.11 3.76 3.25
N LYS A 138 14.74 4.52 2.35
CA LYS A 138 15.69 5.58 2.72
C LYS A 138 15.08 6.61 3.69
N ALA A 139 13.79 6.95 3.52
CA ALA A 139 13.12 7.86 4.45
C ALA A 139 12.91 7.26 5.84
N VAL A 140 12.88 5.92 5.96
CA VAL A 140 12.84 5.23 7.25
C VAL A 140 14.20 5.30 7.93
N GLU A 141 15.28 5.00 7.19
CA GLU A 141 16.65 5.02 7.72
C GLU A 141 17.10 6.41 8.23
N GLU A 142 16.54 7.48 7.66
CA GLU A 142 16.84 8.86 8.04
C GLU A 142 16.05 9.36 9.27
N GLN A 143 15.11 8.58 9.80
CA GLN A 143 14.22 9.01 10.87
C GLN A 143 14.52 8.28 12.18
N GLU A 144 14.88 9.05 13.21
CA GLU A 144 15.03 8.50 14.57
C GLU A 144 13.70 7.98 15.11
N GLU A 145 13.78 6.92 15.90
CA GLU A 145 12.65 6.23 16.56
C GLU A 145 11.60 5.65 15.59
N VAL A 146 11.96 5.51 14.31
CA VAL A 146 11.19 4.75 13.32
C VAL A 146 11.91 3.43 13.04
N TYR A 147 11.17 2.32 13.09
CA TYR A 147 11.74 0.99 12.88
C TYR A 147 10.93 0.14 11.89
N SER A 148 11.61 -0.81 11.27
CA SER A 148 11.02 -1.85 10.40
C SER A 148 11.14 -3.23 11.07
N PRO A 149 10.23 -3.62 11.98
CA PRO A 149 10.38 -4.86 12.76
C PRO A 149 10.55 -6.13 11.92
N TRP A 150 9.97 -6.17 10.71
CA TRP A 150 10.15 -7.31 9.80
C TRP A 150 11.56 -7.42 9.27
N VAL A 151 12.21 -6.31 8.92
CA VAL A 151 13.62 -6.29 8.51
C VAL A 151 14.50 -6.74 9.68
N GLU A 152 14.28 -6.16 10.85
CA GLU A 152 15.03 -6.49 12.07
C GLU A 152 14.94 -7.97 12.44
N ALA A 153 13.75 -8.57 12.27
CA ALA A 153 13.53 -9.99 12.52
C ALA A 153 13.83 -10.90 11.32
N GLY A 154 14.20 -10.35 10.15
CA GLY A 154 14.54 -11.10 8.94
C GLY A 154 13.35 -11.80 8.25
N PHE A 155 12.15 -11.23 8.35
CA PHE A 155 10.93 -11.78 7.76
C PHE A 155 10.80 -11.43 6.27
N THR A 156 10.55 -12.45 5.46
CA THR A 156 10.16 -12.29 4.05
C THR A 156 8.66 -12.10 3.90
N LYS A 157 8.23 -11.65 2.72
CA LYS A 157 6.80 -11.48 2.39
C LYS A 157 5.99 -12.77 2.55
N ASP A 158 6.54 -13.90 2.15
CA ASP A 158 5.85 -15.20 2.23
C ASP A 158 5.70 -15.67 3.68
N GLU A 159 6.72 -15.45 4.51
CA GLU A 159 6.65 -15.74 5.94
C GLU A 159 5.59 -14.89 6.64
N ILE A 160 5.47 -13.61 6.25
CA ILE A 160 4.42 -12.71 6.74
C ILE A 160 3.03 -13.21 6.33
N ARG A 161 2.84 -13.67 5.09
CA ARG A 161 1.55 -14.25 4.65
C ARG A 161 1.19 -15.51 5.45
N ILE A 162 2.15 -16.40 5.69
CA ILE A 162 1.93 -17.58 6.53
C ILE A 162 1.55 -17.17 7.96
N LEU A 163 2.19 -16.14 8.51
CA LEU A 163 1.86 -15.62 9.84
C LEU A 163 0.47 -14.99 9.88
N SER A 164 0.14 -14.16 8.90
CA SER A 164 -1.18 -13.55 8.72
C SER A 164 -2.28 -14.62 8.74
N ASN A 165 -2.08 -15.71 7.99
CA ASN A 165 -3.03 -16.82 7.92
C ASN A 165 -3.15 -17.54 9.28
N ARG A 166 -2.03 -17.77 9.98
CA ARG A 166 -2.03 -18.40 11.33
C ARG A 166 -2.70 -17.54 12.38
N LEU A 167 -2.65 -16.22 12.24
CA LEU A 167 -3.37 -15.27 13.11
C LEU A 167 -4.85 -15.15 12.73
N GLY A 168 -5.31 -15.83 11.68
CA GLY A 168 -6.68 -15.81 11.21
C GLY A 168 -7.07 -14.55 10.43
N LEU A 169 -6.10 -13.72 10.03
CA LEU A 169 -6.40 -12.43 9.40
C LEU A 169 -6.95 -12.59 7.98
N SER A 170 -8.04 -11.91 7.69
CA SER A 170 -8.72 -11.89 6.37
C SER A 170 -7.81 -11.44 5.20
N VAL A 171 -6.76 -10.65 5.50
CA VAL A 171 -5.85 -10.08 4.50
C VAL A 171 -4.70 -11.00 4.06
N HIS A 172 -4.62 -12.23 4.56
CA HIS A 172 -3.48 -13.12 4.28
C HIS A 172 -3.27 -13.40 2.78
N ASP A 173 -4.34 -13.39 1.98
CA ASP A 173 -4.27 -13.55 0.51
C ASP A 173 -4.49 -12.23 -0.27
N LYS A 174 -4.55 -11.09 0.41
CA LYS A 174 -4.82 -9.80 -0.23
C LYS A 174 -3.69 -9.44 -1.22
N PRO A 175 -3.99 -9.02 -2.47
CA PRO A 175 -2.97 -8.58 -3.41
C PRO A 175 -2.18 -7.36 -2.91
N PRO A 176 -0.95 -7.12 -3.41
CA PRO A 176 -0.16 -5.96 -3.00
C PRO A 176 -0.88 -4.63 -3.27
N LEU A 177 -0.91 -3.79 -2.25
CA LEU A 177 -1.43 -2.43 -2.33
C LEU A 177 -0.40 -1.49 -2.95
N ALA A 178 -0.88 -0.58 -3.79
CA ALA A 178 -0.08 0.50 -4.35
C ALA A 178 -0.97 1.73 -4.51
N CYS A 179 -0.45 2.92 -4.18
CA CYS A 179 -1.16 4.18 -4.34
C CYS A 179 -1.53 4.44 -5.81
N LEU A 180 -2.56 5.25 -6.02
CA LEU A 180 -3.06 5.66 -7.34
C LEU A 180 -1.99 6.39 -8.16
N ALA A 181 -1.03 7.09 -7.52
CA ALA A 181 0.10 7.70 -8.21
C ALA A 181 0.95 6.70 -9.01
N SER A 182 0.97 5.42 -8.63
CA SER A 182 1.63 4.39 -9.42
C SER A 182 0.97 4.13 -10.77
N ARG A 183 -0.22 4.67 -11.06
CA ARG A 183 -0.88 4.54 -12.36
C ARG A 183 -0.42 5.60 -13.36
N ILE A 184 0.38 6.57 -12.91
CA ILE A 184 0.87 7.69 -13.72
C ILE A 184 2.36 7.44 -14.03
N PRO A 185 2.78 7.45 -15.31
CA PRO A 185 4.19 7.29 -15.71
C PRO A 185 5.12 8.24 -14.98
N PHE A 186 6.35 7.82 -14.69
CA PHE A 186 7.35 8.70 -14.06
C PHE A 186 7.61 9.94 -14.91
N GLY A 187 7.92 11.06 -14.25
CA GLY A 187 8.11 12.37 -14.87
C GLY A 187 6.82 13.09 -15.26
N GLU A 188 5.69 12.37 -15.34
CA GLU A 188 4.39 12.96 -15.60
C GLU A 188 3.77 13.52 -14.31
N ARG A 189 3.27 14.75 -14.37
CA ARG A 189 2.67 15.40 -13.19
C ARG A 189 1.47 14.63 -12.67
N ILE A 190 1.49 14.35 -11.37
CA ILE A 190 0.36 13.81 -10.62
C ILE A 190 -0.59 14.97 -10.28
N THR A 191 -1.86 14.82 -10.64
CA THR A 191 -2.91 15.79 -10.28
C THR A 191 -4.09 15.07 -9.65
N LYS A 192 -4.91 15.82 -8.90
CA LYS A 192 -6.12 15.27 -8.28
C LYS A 192 -7.05 14.68 -9.33
N GLU A 193 -7.22 15.35 -10.46
CA GLU A 193 -8.10 14.93 -11.56
C GLU A 193 -7.64 13.59 -12.14
N ARG A 194 -6.33 13.39 -12.33
CA ARG A 194 -5.78 12.11 -12.80
C ARG A 194 -6.00 11.01 -11.79
N LEU A 195 -5.74 11.26 -10.51
CA LEU A 195 -5.94 10.29 -9.43
C LEU A 195 -7.40 9.85 -9.32
N VAL A 196 -8.33 10.81 -9.31
CA VAL A 196 -9.78 10.54 -9.30
C VAL A 196 -10.15 9.71 -10.53
N ARG A 197 -9.71 10.12 -11.72
CA ARG A 197 -10.01 9.41 -12.97
C ARG A 197 -9.54 7.95 -12.95
N VAL A 198 -8.31 7.67 -12.52
CA VAL A 198 -7.81 6.28 -12.47
C VAL A 198 -8.47 5.47 -11.36
N GLY A 199 -8.77 6.09 -10.22
CA GLY A 199 -9.50 5.45 -9.12
C GLY A 199 -10.91 5.02 -9.54
N GLU A 200 -11.67 5.93 -10.15
CA GLU A 200 -13.02 5.65 -10.66
C GLU A 200 -12.99 4.59 -11.77
N ALA A 201 -12.02 4.65 -12.68
CA ALA A 201 -11.86 3.64 -13.72
C ALA A 201 -11.62 2.24 -13.12
N GLU A 202 -10.76 2.12 -12.09
CA GLU A 202 -10.53 0.86 -11.39
C GLU A 202 -11.80 0.36 -10.68
N ARG A 203 -12.54 1.26 -10.03
CA ARG A 203 -13.81 0.95 -9.35
C ARG A 203 -14.86 0.42 -10.31
N ILE A 204 -15.04 1.09 -11.45
CA ILE A 204 -16.00 0.68 -12.50
C ILE A 204 -15.66 -0.71 -13.03
N ILE A 205 -14.41 -0.95 -13.42
CA ILE A 205 -14.00 -2.25 -13.97
C ILE A 205 -14.12 -3.36 -12.93
N LYS A 206 -13.70 -3.13 -11.67
CA LYS A 206 -13.88 -4.12 -10.59
C LYS A 206 -15.35 -4.49 -10.41
N ARG A 207 -16.27 -3.51 -10.47
CA ARG A 207 -17.72 -3.77 -10.35
C ARG A 207 -18.28 -4.59 -11.52
N ILE A 208 -17.78 -4.36 -12.73
CA ILE A 208 -18.25 -5.05 -13.94
C ILE A 208 -17.67 -6.47 -14.04
N VAL A 209 -16.36 -6.62 -13.82
CA VAL A 209 -15.59 -7.83 -14.17
C VAL A 209 -15.26 -8.69 -12.95
N LYS A 210 -15.30 -8.11 -11.75
CA LYS A 210 -14.96 -8.77 -10.47
C LYS A 210 -13.54 -9.36 -10.43
N VAL A 211 -12.60 -8.71 -11.11
CA VAL A 211 -11.17 -9.04 -11.05
C VAL A 211 -10.58 -8.69 -9.69
N ARG A 212 -9.67 -9.53 -9.19
CA ARG A 212 -8.94 -9.31 -7.94
C ARG A 212 -7.76 -8.37 -8.14
N GLN A 213 -7.02 -8.54 -9.23
CA GLN A 213 -5.87 -7.72 -9.56
C GLN A 213 -6.19 -6.82 -10.76
N LEU A 214 -6.18 -5.51 -10.55
CA LEU A 214 -6.47 -4.51 -11.58
C LEU A 214 -5.60 -3.27 -11.40
N ARG A 215 -5.10 -2.73 -12.50
CA ARG A 215 -4.54 -1.38 -12.60
C ARG A 215 -5.04 -0.69 -13.87
N VAL A 216 -5.46 0.57 -13.78
CA VAL A 216 -5.73 1.40 -14.96
C VAL A 216 -4.64 2.46 -15.05
N ARG A 217 -3.68 2.29 -15.96
CA ARG A 217 -2.58 3.23 -16.16
C ARG A 217 -3.03 4.37 -17.07
N ASP A 218 -2.70 5.60 -16.71
CA ASP A 218 -3.06 6.80 -17.44
C ASP A 218 -1.88 7.35 -18.23
N HIS A 219 -1.88 7.09 -19.54
CA HIS A 219 -0.91 7.58 -20.51
C HIS A 219 -1.47 8.79 -21.26
N ASN A 220 -1.65 9.91 -20.54
CA ASN A 220 -2.09 11.19 -21.09
C ASN A 220 -3.38 11.09 -21.91
N GLY A 221 -4.39 10.43 -21.33
CA GLY A 221 -5.69 10.21 -21.97
C GLY A 221 -5.86 8.85 -22.64
N LEU A 222 -4.84 7.99 -22.64
CA LEU A 222 -4.98 6.57 -22.93
C LEU A 222 -5.05 5.77 -21.62
N ALA A 223 -6.16 5.06 -21.40
CA ALA A 223 -6.30 4.11 -20.31
C ALA A 223 -5.73 2.75 -20.73
N ARG A 224 -4.64 2.32 -20.12
CA ARG A 224 -4.07 0.97 -20.30
C ARG A 224 -4.46 0.09 -19.11
N ILE A 225 -5.34 -0.88 -19.35
CA ILE A 225 -5.87 -1.80 -18.36
C ILE A 225 -4.90 -2.98 -18.18
N GLU A 226 -4.43 -3.20 -16.95
CA GLU A 226 -3.67 -4.37 -16.54
C GLU A 226 -4.51 -5.19 -15.56
N VAL A 227 -4.80 -6.45 -15.88
CA VAL A 227 -5.42 -7.40 -14.93
C VAL A 227 -4.48 -8.56 -14.61
N GLY A 228 -4.79 -9.35 -13.58
CA GLY A 228 -4.10 -10.62 -13.31
C GLY A 228 -3.94 -11.45 -14.59
N ARG A 229 -2.77 -12.09 -14.79
CA ARG A 229 -2.47 -12.82 -16.04
C ARG A 229 -3.48 -13.93 -16.33
N ASP A 230 -3.95 -14.57 -15.27
CA ASP A 230 -4.98 -15.61 -15.19
C ASP A 230 -6.41 -15.05 -15.25
N GLU A 231 -6.59 -13.75 -14.96
CA GLU A 231 -7.87 -13.05 -14.96
C GLU A 231 -8.19 -12.37 -16.31
N ARG A 232 -7.23 -12.25 -17.25
CA ARG A 232 -7.44 -11.62 -18.59
C ARG A 232 -8.65 -12.17 -19.34
N LYS A 233 -8.89 -13.47 -19.26
CA LYS A 233 -10.04 -14.13 -19.91
C LYS A 233 -11.39 -13.56 -19.47
N LEU A 234 -11.48 -12.97 -18.27
CA LEU A 234 -12.70 -12.35 -17.76
C LEU A 234 -13.08 -11.08 -18.54
N LEU A 235 -12.13 -10.48 -19.26
CA LEU A 235 -12.37 -9.33 -20.13
C LEU A 235 -12.80 -9.74 -21.56
N PHE A 236 -12.67 -11.01 -21.97
CA PHE A 236 -12.87 -11.47 -23.35
C PHE A 236 -14.34 -11.69 -23.71
N ASN A 237 -15.13 -10.64 -23.50
CA ASN A 237 -16.51 -10.55 -23.91
C ASN A 237 -16.69 -9.19 -24.63
N PRO A 238 -17.07 -9.15 -25.92
CA PRO A 238 -17.21 -7.91 -26.67
C PRO A 238 -18.15 -6.88 -26.02
N GLU A 239 -19.32 -7.30 -25.54
CA GLU A 239 -20.29 -6.41 -24.89
C GLU A 239 -19.72 -5.79 -23.61
N LEU A 240 -18.96 -6.58 -22.85
CA LEU A 240 -18.25 -6.12 -21.65
C LEU A 240 -17.12 -5.14 -22.01
N MET A 241 -16.35 -5.42 -23.06
CA MET A 241 -15.30 -4.55 -23.57
C MET A 241 -15.88 -3.20 -24.03
N ASP A 242 -16.98 -3.23 -24.78
CA ASP A 242 -17.67 -2.03 -25.27
C ASP A 242 -18.19 -1.18 -24.10
N LYS A 243 -18.81 -1.83 -23.10
CA LYS A 243 -19.28 -1.16 -21.88
C LYS A 243 -18.13 -0.53 -21.09
N ILE A 244 -17.01 -1.24 -20.91
CA ILE A 244 -15.84 -0.70 -20.23
C ILE A 244 -15.29 0.50 -21.00
N ALA A 245 -15.19 0.41 -22.33
CA ALA A 245 -14.70 1.48 -23.16
C ALA A 245 -15.60 2.73 -23.09
N GLU A 246 -16.92 2.55 -23.13
CA GLU A 246 -17.90 3.63 -22.98
C GLU A 246 -17.76 4.35 -21.62
N GLU A 247 -17.74 3.58 -20.53
CA GLU A 247 -17.65 4.14 -19.17
C GLU A 247 -16.32 4.86 -18.93
N LEU A 248 -15.19 4.31 -19.37
CA LEU A 248 -13.89 4.97 -19.22
C LEU A 248 -13.78 6.23 -20.10
N LYS A 249 -14.40 6.25 -21.28
CA LYS A 249 -14.46 7.46 -22.12
C LYS A 249 -15.22 8.60 -21.44
N LYS A 250 -16.29 8.30 -20.68
CA LYS A 250 -17.01 9.30 -19.87
C LYS A 250 -16.12 9.93 -18.78
N LEU A 251 -15.09 9.23 -18.30
CA LEU A 251 -14.10 9.77 -17.37
C LEU A 251 -13.01 10.61 -18.06
N GLY A 252 -13.10 10.83 -19.38
CA GLY A 252 -12.15 11.65 -20.14
C GLY A 252 -10.96 10.91 -20.73
N PHE A 253 -10.99 9.58 -20.80
CA PHE A 253 -10.03 8.84 -21.63
C PHE A 253 -10.43 8.90 -23.11
N LYS A 254 -9.45 9.14 -23.99
CA LYS A 254 -9.63 9.12 -25.46
C LYS A 254 -9.59 7.69 -26.01
N TYR A 255 -8.69 6.88 -25.46
CA TYR A 255 -8.46 5.50 -25.87
C TYR A 255 -8.48 4.60 -24.64
N VAL A 256 -9.01 3.39 -24.82
CA VAL A 256 -9.04 2.35 -23.79
C VAL A 256 -8.41 1.10 -24.40
N THR A 257 -7.36 0.60 -23.75
CA THR A 257 -6.58 -0.54 -24.22
C THR A 257 -6.36 -1.53 -23.08
N MET A 258 -6.01 -2.76 -23.44
CA MET A 258 -5.62 -3.80 -22.50
C MET A 258 -4.14 -4.13 -22.71
N ASP A 259 -3.37 -4.22 -21.63
CA ASP A 259 -2.01 -4.69 -21.67
C ASP A 259 -1.99 -6.21 -21.91
N LEU A 260 -1.38 -6.62 -23.01
CA LEU A 260 -1.32 -8.02 -23.42
C LEU A 260 -0.49 -8.88 -22.45
N GLU A 261 0.44 -8.29 -21.69
CA GLU A 261 1.26 -9.02 -20.71
C GLU A 261 0.60 -9.10 -19.33
N GLY A 262 -0.52 -8.38 -19.16
CA GLY A 262 -1.26 -8.26 -17.90
C GLY A 262 -0.49 -7.49 -16.83
N TYR A 263 -0.96 -7.61 -15.58
CA TYR A 263 -0.34 -6.97 -14.43
C TYR A 263 1.06 -7.53 -14.15
N ARG A 264 2.00 -6.61 -13.92
CA ARG A 264 3.37 -6.89 -13.47
C ARG A 264 3.79 -5.86 -12.44
N SER A 265 4.48 -6.31 -11.39
CA SER A 265 5.10 -5.38 -10.43
C SER A 265 6.15 -4.53 -11.14
N GLY A 266 6.16 -3.22 -10.88
CA GLY A 266 7.13 -2.31 -11.49
C GLY A 266 6.94 -2.09 -13.00
N SER A 267 5.75 -2.32 -13.58
CA SER A 267 5.53 -2.18 -15.04
C SER A 267 5.82 -0.79 -15.62
N LEU A 268 5.88 0.26 -14.80
CA LEU A 268 6.27 1.61 -15.23
C LEU A 268 7.76 1.89 -15.09
N LEU A 269 8.56 1.02 -14.46
CA LEU A 269 10.02 1.19 -14.46
C LEU A 269 10.60 1.03 -15.86
N SER A 270 9.92 0.32 -16.76
CA SER A 270 10.33 0.21 -18.17
C SER A 270 10.13 1.49 -18.97
N THR A 271 9.36 2.47 -18.47
CA THR A 271 9.22 3.77 -19.14
C THR A 271 10.37 4.72 -18.82
N LEU A 272 11.23 4.36 -17.86
CA LEU A 272 12.47 5.06 -17.60
C LEU A 272 13.44 4.68 -18.72
N GLN A 273 13.69 5.60 -19.64
CA GLN A 273 14.75 5.44 -20.64
C GLN A 273 16.08 5.29 -19.89
N ARG A 274 16.78 4.17 -20.11
CA ARG A 274 18.19 4.03 -19.72
C ARG A 274 19.07 4.62 -20.81
#